data_AF-A0A5E6P359-F1
#
_entry.id   AF-A0A5E6P359-F1
#
_cell.length_a   1.000
_cell.length_b   1.000
_cell.length_c   1.000
_cell.angle_alpha   90.00
_cell.angle_beta   90.00
_cell.angle_gamma   90.00
#
_symmetry.space_group_name_H-M   'P 1'
#
loop_
_entity.id
_entity.type
_entity.pdbx_description
1 polymer ?
#
loop_
_entity_poly.entity_id
_entity_poly.type
_entity_poly.pdbx_seq_one_letter_code
_entity_poly.pdbx_strand_id
1 'polypeptide(L)' 'MEKALRNPMFLCGIPLTVCGFCFGLTGLISEGTFAYVAPGLLIPGLAFMLIGWMQRRQ' A
#
# COMPACT_ATOMS: atom_id res chain seq x y z
N MET A 1 -2.00 -5.43 -18.84
CA MET A 1 -2.01 -4.58 -17.61
C MET A 1 -3.08 -3.48 -17.65
N GLU A 2 -4.03 -3.51 -18.59
CA GLU A 2 -5.09 -2.49 -18.66
C GLU A 2 -6.17 -2.64 -17.59
N LYS A 3 -6.55 -3.88 -17.22
CA LYS A 3 -7.59 -4.15 -16.21
C LYS A 3 -7.14 -3.78 -14.78
N ALA A 4 -5.94 -4.19 -14.39
CA ALA A 4 -4.89 -3.19 -14.15
C ALA A 4 -5.22 -1.97 -13.27
N LEU A 5 -4.98 -0.86 -13.96
CA LEU A 5 -5.28 0.52 -13.64
C LEU A 5 -6.78 0.85 -13.74
N ARG A 6 -7.64 -0.02 -14.28
CA ARG A 6 -9.07 0.33 -14.37
C ARG A 6 -9.79 0.20 -13.03
N ASN A 7 -9.27 -0.64 -12.13
CA ASN A 7 -9.78 -0.72 -10.76
C ASN A 7 -9.15 0.38 -9.90
N PRO A 8 -9.92 1.42 -9.51
CA PRO A 8 -9.41 2.57 -8.78
C PRO A 8 -8.77 2.18 -7.44
N MET A 9 -9.26 1.10 -6.81
CA MET A 9 -8.67 0.56 -5.58
C MET A 9 -7.23 0.09 -5.81
N PHE A 10 -6.94 -0.64 -6.90
CA PHE A 10 -5.57 -1.10 -7.15
C PHE A 10 -4.61 0.06 -7.44
N LEU A 11 -5.09 1.11 -8.10
CA LEU A 11 -4.33 2.33 -8.38
C LEU A 11 -3.97 3.10 -7.11
N CYS A 12 -4.90 3.21 -6.16
CA CYS A 12 -4.66 3.85 -4.87
C CYS A 12 -3.80 2.99 -3.94
N GLY A 13 -3.88 1.65 -4.05
CA GLY A 13 -3.10 0.73 -3.23
C GLY A 13 -1.59 0.85 -3.44
N ILE A 14 -1.14 1.05 -4.68
CA ILE A 14 0.30 1.17 -5.02
C ILE A 14 1.00 2.30 -4.24
N PRO A 15 0.60 3.59 -4.36
CA PRO A 15 1.28 4.67 -3.67
C PRO A 15 1.18 4.54 -2.14
N LEU A 16 0.05 4.06 -1.61
CA LEU A 16 -0.12 3.80 -0.18
C LEU A 16 0.88 2.77 0.35
N THR A 17 1.07 1.68 -0.39
CA THR A 17 2.00 0.61 -0.03
C THR A 17 3.45 1.09 -0.10
N VAL A 18 3.80 1.84 -1.15
CA VAL A 18 5.15 2.44 -1.31
C VAL A 18 5.45 3.44 -0.19
N CYS A 19 4.52 4.36 0.10
CA CYS A 19 4.70 5.32 1.19
C CYS A 19 4.84 4.61 2.53
N GLY A 20 3.95 3.67 2.86
CA GLY A 20 4.04 2.93 4.11
C GLY A 20 5.33 2.12 4.25
N PHE A 21 5.85 1.57 3.15
CA PHE A 21 7.13 0.88 3.14
C PHE A 21 8.32 1.81 3.39
N CYS A 22 8.34 2.98 2.74
CA CYS A 22 9.34 4.02 2.99
C CYS A 22 9.29 4.50 4.45
N PHE A 23 8.10 4.78 4.98
CA PHE A 23 7.93 5.16 6.39
C PHE A 23 8.35 4.05 7.36
N GLY A 24 8.11 2.78 7.01
CA GLY A 24 8.55 1.64 7.81
C GLY A 24 10.07 1.49 7.85
N LEU A 25 10.74 1.62 6.70
CA LEU A 25 12.20 1.58 6.61
C LEU A 25 12.85 2.76 7.34
N THR A 26 12.36 3.98 7.10
CA THR A 26 12.83 5.17 7.83
C THR A 26 12.54 5.04 9.32
N GLY A 27 11.42 4.41 9.68
CA GLY A 27 11.06 4.15 11.06
C GLY A 27 11.99 3.16 11.77
N LEU A 28 12.47 2.16 11.04
CA LEU A 28 13.41 1.16 11.55
C LEU A 28 14.85 1.72 11.67
N ILE A 29 15.24 2.62 10.77
CA ILE A 29 16.61 3.12 10.68
C ILE A 29 16.83 4.42 11.48
N SER A 30 15.84 5.34 11.48
CA SER A 30 16.02 6.71 11.97
C SER A 30 15.17 7.03 13.19
N GLU A 31 13.86 6.85 13.12
CA GLU A 31 12.93 7.31 14.17
C GLU A 31 11.72 6.39 14.32
N GLY A 32 11.55 5.77 15.48
CA GLY A 32 10.43 4.86 15.77
C GLY A 32 9.04 5.48 15.57
N THR A 33 8.92 6.82 15.62
CA THR A 33 7.69 7.55 15.31
C THR A 33 7.18 7.24 13.91
N PHE A 34 8.06 7.17 12.92
CA PHE A 34 7.68 6.81 11.54
C PHE A 34 7.27 5.34 11.42
N ALA A 35 7.84 4.46 12.25
CA ALA A 35 7.43 3.05 12.30
C ALA A 35 6.00 2.89 12.82
N TYR A 36 5.53 3.79 13.70
CA TYR A 36 4.15 3.78 14.18
C TYR A 36 3.13 4.25 13.11
N VAL A 37 3.56 5.16 12.23
CA VAL A 37 2.73 5.68 11.12
C VAL A 37 2.71 4.71 9.92
N ALA A 38 3.80 3.98 9.69
CA ALA A 38 3.95 3.00 8.61
C ALA A 38 2.78 2.01 8.45
N PRO A 39 2.27 1.32 9.50
CA PRO A 39 1.15 0.40 9.36
C PRO A 39 -0.14 1.08 8.89
N GLY A 40 -0.36 2.35 9.26
CA GLY A 40 -1.52 3.12 8.83
C GLY A 40 -1.57 3.37 7.32
N LEU A 41 -0.43 3.28 6.63
CA LEU A 41 -0.31 3.42 5.17
C LEU A 41 -0.16 2.06 4.47
N LEU A 42 0.62 1.15 5.07
CA LEU A 42 0.87 -0.19 4.52
C LEU A 42 -0.37 -1.09 4.51
N ILE A 43 -1.12 -1.13 5.62
CA ILE A 43 -2.31 -1.98 5.75
C ILE A 43 -3.38 -1.64 4.69
N PRO A 44 -3.82 -0.37 4.55
CA PRO A 44 -4.80 -0.03 3.51
C PRO A 44 -4.22 -0.18 2.09
N GLY A 45 -2.93 0.11 1.88
CA GLY A 45 -2.26 -0.10 0.60
C GLY A 45 -2.32 -1.55 0.12
N LEU A 46 -1.95 -2.48 1.01
CA LEU A 46 -2.01 -3.92 0.76
C LEU A 46 -3.44 -4.42 0.62
N ALA A 47 -4.37 -3.95 1.45
CA ALA A 47 -5.79 -4.31 1.35
C ALA A 47 -6.36 -3.93 -0.01
N PHE A 48 -6.09 -2.72 -0.50
CA PHE A 48 -6.55 -2.27 -1.81
C PHE A 48 -5.88 -3.01 -2.98
N MET A 49 -4.60 -3.36 -2.85
CA MET A 49 -3.93 -4.24 -3.82
C MET A 49 -4.56 -5.64 -3.87
N LEU A 50 -4.86 -6.24 -2.70
CA LEU A 50 -5.51 -7.56 -2.60
C LEU A 50 -6.92 -7.54 -3.18
N ILE A 51 -7.75 -6.55 -2.83
CA ILE A 51 -9.11 -6.39 -3.36
C ILE A 51 -9.07 -6.22 -4.87
N GLY A 52 -8.20 -5.33 -5.38
CA GLY A 52 -8.06 -5.11 -6.81
C GLY A 52 -7.52 -6.36 -7.54
N TRP A 53 -6.72 -7.20 -6.89
CA TRP A 53 -6.28 -8.49 -7.42
C TRP A 53 -7.42 -9.52 -7.46
N MET A 54 -8.24 -9.62 -6.41
CA MET A 54 -9.41 -10.49 -6.37
C MET A 54 -10.43 -10.11 -7.45
N GLN A 55 -10.68 -8.80 -7.64
CA GLN A 55 -11.54 -8.30 -8.71
C GLN A 55 -11.01 -8.52 -10.13
N ARG A 56 -9.72 -8.84 -10.30
CA ARG A 56 -9.18 -9.25 -11.62
C ARG A 56 -9.38 -10.72 -11.92
N ARG A 57 -9.61 -11.53 -10.89
CA ARG A 57 -9.82 -12.98 -11.02
C ARG A 57 -11.29 -13.36 -11.14
N GLN A 58 -12.20 -12.51 -10.68
CA GLN A 58 -13.62 -12.54 -11.05
C GLN A 58 -13.83 -11.92 -12.44
#